data_AF-A0A2A2DHR2-F1
#
_entry.id   AF-A0A2A2DHR2-F1
#
_cell.length_a   1.000
_cell.length_b   1.000
_cell.length_c   1.000
_cell.angle_alpha   90.00
_cell.angle_beta   90.00
_cell.angle_gamma   90.00
#
_symmetry.space_group_name_H-M   'P 1'
#
loop_
_entity.id
_entity.type
_entity.pdbx_description
1 polymer ?
#
loop_
_entity_poly.entity_id
_entity_poly.type
_entity_poly.pdbx_seq_one_letter_code
_entity_poly.pdbx_strand_id
1 'polypeptide(L)'
;MTGPTREAAAAEPTGAVTEPVGTTAESTGTAAEPAGAVAGRGRPRNAAVDTTVIETVLRLLEDGVTISDLSMERLAREAGVGKATLYRRWAGKEELMLDVLRSLDDTGPEPAGRSVRDDLVTMLEFLRRRGLAKRSSAVLRTVVTQVQSHPKLWKEYHETVVTARREAVYAVLRRGMASGEIRDDLDVELLADLFVAPMLSRAMLHEWKELSEGLAEQIVDAVLEGVRPRPAAPPAP
;
A
#
# COMPACT_ATOMS: atom_id res chain seq x y z
N MET A 1 -11.85 -16.77 -51.52
CA MET A 1 -11.09 -17.47 -52.58
C MET A 1 -9.69 -17.70 -52.08
N THR A 2 -9.20 -18.91 -52.30
CA THR A 2 -8.20 -19.59 -51.49
C THR A 2 -7.03 -20.00 -52.39
N GLY A 3 -5.80 -19.63 -52.01
CA GLY A 3 -4.50 -20.22 -52.43
C GLY A 3 -3.97 -19.94 -53.86
N PRO A 4 -2.72 -20.38 -54.20
CA PRO A 4 -1.72 -21.03 -53.34
C PRO A 4 -0.23 -20.60 -53.53
N THR A 5 0.56 -21.15 -52.61
CA THR A 5 2.01 -21.37 -52.38
C THR A 5 2.95 -21.74 -53.55
N ARG A 6 4.23 -21.28 -53.47
CA ARG A 6 5.54 -21.99 -53.71
C ARG A 6 6.69 -20.95 -53.79
N GLU A 7 7.97 -21.17 -53.47
CA GLU A 7 8.81 -22.27 -52.94
C GLU A 7 10.19 -21.67 -52.58
N ALA A 8 10.97 -22.39 -51.78
CA ALA A 8 12.24 -22.01 -51.16
C ALA A 8 13.50 -22.21 -52.05
N ALA A 9 14.61 -21.55 -51.67
CA ALA A 9 16.02 -22.03 -51.72
C ALA A 9 16.97 -20.88 -51.30
N ALA A 10 17.65 -20.92 -50.15
CA ALA A 10 18.92 -21.62 -49.84
C ALA A 10 20.18 -20.76 -50.12
N ALA A 11 20.93 -20.43 -49.05
CA ALA A 11 22.40 -20.39 -49.00
C ALA A 11 22.90 -19.83 -47.64
N GLU A 12 23.31 -20.72 -46.72
CA GLU A 12 24.52 -20.50 -45.91
C GLU A 12 25.71 -21.09 -46.70
N PRO A 13 26.98 -20.65 -46.49
CA PRO A 13 27.80 -21.30 -45.44
C PRO A 13 28.94 -20.45 -44.79
N THR A 14 29.23 -20.82 -43.53
CA THR A 14 30.57 -21.17 -42.97
C THR A 14 31.68 -20.12 -42.72
N GLY A 15 32.23 -20.19 -41.50
CA GLY A 15 33.68 -20.05 -41.22
C GLY A 15 34.02 -19.44 -39.85
N ALA A 16 34.18 -20.25 -38.80
CA ALA A 16 35.47 -20.63 -38.16
C ALA A 16 36.04 -19.58 -37.18
N VAL A 17 35.96 -19.77 -35.84
CA VAL A 17 36.86 -20.55 -34.94
C VAL A 17 38.32 -20.10 -34.96
N THR A 18 38.82 -19.60 -33.82
CA THR A 18 40.17 -19.91 -33.28
C THR A 18 40.36 -19.41 -31.84
N GLU A 19 40.54 -20.34 -30.90
CA GLU A 19 41.37 -20.15 -29.70
C GLU A 19 42.86 -20.25 -30.07
N PRO A 20 43.75 -19.83 -29.16
CA PRO A 20 44.84 -20.74 -28.82
C PRO A 20 45.11 -20.89 -27.32
N VAL A 21 45.74 -22.03 -27.03
CA VAL A 21 46.14 -22.61 -25.75
C VAL A 21 47.54 -22.17 -25.33
N GLY A 22 47.75 -22.04 -24.01
CA GLY A 22 48.89 -22.67 -23.32
C GLY A 22 49.97 -21.76 -22.71
N THR A 23 50.18 -21.87 -21.38
CA THR A 23 51.47 -22.28 -20.78
C THR A 23 51.39 -22.25 -19.24
N THR A 24 51.78 -23.39 -18.66
CA THR A 24 52.10 -23.65 -17.25
C THR A 24 53.40 -22.97 -16.78
N ALA A 25 53.40 -22.42 -15.57
CA ALA A 25 54.58 -22.31 -14.72
C ALA A 25 54.17 -22.27 -13.25
N GLU A 26 54.59 -23.29 -12.48
CA GLU A 26 54.66 -23.26 -11.01
C GLU A 26 55.85 -22.39 -10.58
N SER A 27 55.71 -21.60 -9.50
CA SER A 27 56.60 -21.66 -8.32
C SER A 27 56.34 -20.51 -7.33
N THR A 28 56.07 -20.91 -6.09
CA THR A 28 56.42 -20.25 -4.80
C THR A 28 55.82 -18.89 -4.43
N GLY A 29 54.79 -18.96 -3.56
CA GLY A 29 54.92 -18.55 -2.15
C GLY A 29 54.96 -17.06 -1.83
N THR A 30 53.84 -16.53 -1.30
CA THR A 30 53.81 -15.78 -0.03
C THR A 30 52.35 -15.69 0.42
N ALA A 31 52.10 -16.12 1.65
CA ALA A 31 50.81 -16.07 2.31
C ALA A 31 50.39 -14.61 2.56
N ALA A 32 49.19 -14.26 2.11
CA ALA A 32 48.44 -13.11 2.60
C ALA A 32 46.99 -13.56 2.78
N GLU A 33 46.59 -13.78 4.03
CA GLU A 33 45.21 -14.04 4.42
C GLU A 33 44.31 -12.87 3.98
N PRO A 34 43.23 -13.09 3.21
CA PRO A 34 42.20 -12.09 3.11
C PRO A 34 41.37 -12.12 4.40
N ALA A 35 41.40 -10.98 5.09
CA ALA A 35 40.62 -10.65 6.26
C ALA A 35 39.18 -11.15 6.17
N GLY A 36 38.71 -11.73 7.28
CA GLY A 36 37.40 -12.32 7.44
C GLY A 36 36.29 -11.45 6.86
N ALA A 37 35.61 -12.01 5.85
CA ALA A 37 34.33 -11.53 5.40
C ALA A 37 33.40 -11.42 6.61
N VAL A 38 33.01 -10.19 6.93
CA VAL A 38 32.08 -9.84 7.99
C VAL A 38 30.85 -10.73 7.84
N ALA A 39 30.66 -11.61 8.82
CA ALA A 39 29.57 -12.56 8.88
C ALA A 39 28.23 -11.83 8.66
N GLY A 40 27.53 -12.30 7.62
CA GLY A 40 26.20 -11.96 7.15
C GLY A 40 25.39 -10.96 7.97
N ARG A 41 25.03 -9.84 7.31
CA ARG A 41 23.67 -9.28 7.40
C ARG A 41 22.69 -10.45 7.46
N GLY A 42 22.02 -10.59 8.60
CA GLY A 42 21.09 -11.68 8.86
C GLY A 42 20.20 -11.91 7.65
N ARG A 43 20.14 -13.15 7.17
CA ARG A 43 19.29 -13.61 6.06
C ARG A 43 17.96 -12.86 6.11
N PRO A 44 17.51 -12.21 5.02
CA PRO A 44 16.32 -11.38 5.03
C PRO A 44 15.17 -12.17 5.68
N ARG A 45 14.43 -11.51 6.59
CA ARG A 45 13.17 -12.00 7.15
C ARG A 45 12.46 -12.78 6.04
N ASN A 46 12.16 -14.06 6.26
CA ASN A 46 11.44 -14.82 5.24
C ASN A 46 10.04 -14.22 5.12
N ALA A 47 9.84 -13.31 4.17
CA ALA A 47 8.62 -12.56 3.97
C ALA A 47 7.42 -13.49 3.72
N ALA A 48 7.68 -14.68 3.15
CA ALA A 48 6.63 -15.67 2.93
C ALA A 48 5.94 -16.11 4.23
N VAL A 49 6.69 -16.24 5.34
CA VAL A 49 6.08 -16.59 6.64
C VAL A 49 5.20 -15.45 7.15
N ASP A 50 5.60 -14.20 6.93
CA ASP A 50 4.81 -13.04 7.35
C ASP A 50 3.51 -12.97 6.56
N THR A 51 3.60 -13.09 5.24
CA THR A 51 2.45 -13.17 4.34
C THR A 51 1.52 -14.32 4.73
N THR A 52 2.02 -15.54 4.92
CA THR A 52 1.18 -16.69 5.28
C THR A 52 0.44 -16.49 6.60
N VAL A 53 1.11 -15.95 7.63
CA VAL A 53 0.47 -15.70 8.93
C VAL A 53 -0.57 -14.59 8.82
N ILE A 54 -0.26 -13.48 8.15
CA ILE A 54 -1.19 -12.37 7.93
C ILE A 54 -2.42 -12.83 7.15
N GLU A 55 -2.24 -13.55 6.04
CA GLU A 55 -3.34 -14.13 5.26
C GLU A 55 -4.19 -15.09 6.08
N THR A 56 -3.57 -15.86 6.97
CA THR A 56 -4.28 -16.74 7.91
C THR A 56 -5.15 -15.93 8.87
N VAL A 57 -4.63 -14.84 9.43
CA VAL A 57 -5.42 -13.94 10.29
C VAL A 57 -6.59 -13.36 9.51
N LEU A 58 -6.34 -12.80 8.32
CA LEU A 58 -7.38 -12.19 7.48
C LEU A 58 -8.49 -13.19 7.14
N ARG A 59 -8.13 -14.42 6.74
CA ARG A 59 -9.09 -15.50 6.48
C ARG A 59 -9.93 -15.83 7.71
N LEU A 60 -9.33 -15.97 8.89
CA LEU A 60 -10.08 -16.29 10.11
C LEU A 60 -11.07 -15.17 10.48
N LEU A 61 -10.68 -13.90 10.28
CA LEU A 61 -11.57 -12.77 10.50
C LEU A 61 -12.71 -12.72 9.48
N GLU A 62 -12.45 -13.10 8.22
CA GLU A 62 -13.48 -13.30 7.18
C GLU A 62 -14.46 -14.41 7.55
N ASP A 63 -13.96 -15.50 8.13
CA ASP A 63 -14.75 -16.63 8.63
C ASP A 63 -15.55 -16.28 9.91
N GLY A 64 -15.46 -15.05 10.40
CA GLY A 64 -16.23 -14.54 11.55
C GLY A 64 -15.56 -14.72 12.92
N VAL A 65 -14.31 -15.15 12.97
CA VAL A 65 -13.55 -15.23 14.23
C VAL A 65 -13.27 -13.82 14.74
N THR A 66 -13.45 -13.59 16.05
CA THR A 66 -13.13 -12.28 16.65
C THR A 66 -11.64 -12.17 17.00
N ILE A 67 -11.11 -10.94 17.07
CA ILE A 67 -9.75 -10.66 17.56
C ILE A 67 -9.57 -11.24 18.97
N SER A 68 -10.61 -11.22 19.80
CA SER A 68 -10.59 -11.83 21.14
C SER A 68 -10.37 -13.34 21.10
N ASP A 69 -11.01 -14.04 20.15
CA ASP A 69 -10.93 -15.50 19.98
C ASP A 69 -9.67 -15.97 19.23
N LEU A 70 -8.86 -15.05 18.72
CA LEU A 70 -7.54 -15.36 18.18
C LEU A 70 -6.54 -15.60 19.31
N SER A 71 -5.72 -16.64 19.14
CA SER A 71 -4.55 -16.93 19.96
C SER A 71 -3.35 -17.23 19.08
N MET A 72 -2.15 -16.93 19.58
CA MET A 72 -0.90 -17.19 18.86
C MET A 72 -0.74 -18.69 18.55
N GLU A 73 -1.20 -19.58 19.45
CA GLU A 73 -1.15 -21.03 19.26
C GLU A 73 -2.08 -21.50 18.15
N ARG A 74 -3.30 -20.94 18.09
CA ARG A 74 -4.25 -21.22 17.00
C ARG A 74 -3.67 -20.74 15.68
N LEU A 75 -3.16 -19.51 15.64
CA LEU A 75 -2.58 -18.92 14.44
C LEU A 75 -1.37 -19.71 13.93
N ALA A 76 -0.48 -20.15 14.82
CA ALA A 76 0.64 -21.01 14.46
C ALA A 76 0.18 -22.32 13.79
N ARG A 77 -0.84 -22.97 14.36
CA ARG A 77 -1.42 -24.20 13.82
C ARG A 77 -2.09 -23.98 12.46
N GLU A 78 -2.94 -22.96 12.34
CA GLU A 78 -3.68 -22.65 11.12
C GLU A 78 -2.77 -22.20 9.98
N ALA A 79 -1.69 -21.47 10.28
CA ALA A 79 -0.71 -21.02 9.30
C ALA A 79 0.35 -22.09 8.97
N GLY A 80 0.34 -23.23 9.65
CA GLY A 80 1.34 -24.28 9.46
C GLY A 80 2.76 -23.89 9.89
N VAL A 81 2.91 -22.95 10.82
CA VAL A 81 4.21 -22.44 11.29
C VAL A 81 4.48 -22.87 12.73
N GLY A 82 5.76 -23.11 13.06
CA GLY A 82 6.14 -23.45 14.44
C GLY A 82 5.91 -22.28 15.40
N LYS A 83 5.45 -22.56 16.63
CA LYS A 83 5.21 -21.52 17.67
C LYS A 83 6.43 -20.64 17.93
N ALA A 84 7.62 -21.24 18.06
CA ALA A 84 8.86 -20.49 18.25
C ALA A 84 9.20 -19.57 17.08
N THR A 85 8.77 -19.92 15.85
CA THR A 85 8.92 -19.06 14.67
C THR A 85 7.97 -17.87 14.73
N LEU A 86 6.72 -18.08 15.19
CA LEU A 86 5.72 -17.02 15.34
C LEU A 86 6.13 -16.03 16.45
N TYR A 87 6.46 -16.51 17.65
CA TYR A 87 6.84 -15.65 18.79
C TYR A 87 8.17 -14.91 18.62
N ARG A 88 9.07 -15.39 17.74
CA ARG A 88 10.28 -14.64 17.38
C ARG A 88 9.98 -13.42 16.50
N ARG A 89 8.84 -13.43 15.80
CA ARG A 89 8.43 -12.38 14.86
C ARG A 89 7.51 -11.36 15.50
N TRP A 90 6.58 -11.83 16.32
CA TRP A 90 5.66 -11.01 17.08
C TRP A 90 5.67 -11.45 18.53
N ALA A 91 5.93 -10.52 19.44
CA ALA A 91 5.93 -10.75 20.88
C ALA A 91 4.54 -11.17 21.39
N GLY A 92 3.47 -10.81 20.67
CA GLY A 92 2.10 -11.15 21.00
C GLY A 92 1.12 -10.89 19.88
N LYS A 93 -0.17 -11.13 20.18
CA LYS A 93 -1.28 -10.96 19.25
C LYS A 93 -1.42 -9.50 18.80
N GLU A 94 -1.21 -8.55 19.70
CA GLU A 94 -1.35 -7.12 19.43
C GLU A 94 -0.38 -6.66 18.34
N GLU A 95 0.89 -7.04 18.44
CA GLU A 95 1.92 -6.71 17.45
C GLU A 95 1.60 -7.33 16.08
N LEU A 96 1.14 -8.58 16.07
CA LEU A 96 0.68 -9.23 14.83
C LEU A 96 -0.52 -8.51 14.22
N MET A 97 -1.49 -8.10 15.04
CA MET A 97 -2.66 -7.38 14.54
C MET A 97 -2.31 -6.02 13.94
N LEU A 98 -1.25 -5.35 14.41
CA LEU A 98 -0.76 -4.13 13.78
C LEU A 98 -0.18 -4.39 12.40
N ASP A 99 0.58 -5.47 12.24
CA ASP A 99 1.11 -5.85 10.92
C ASP A 99 -0.01 -6.27 9.97
N VAL A 100 -1.06 -6.91 10.46
CA VAL A 100 -2.28 -7.17 9.69
C VAL A 100 -2.94 -5.86 9.26
N LEU A 101 -3.09 -4.89 10.17
CA LEU A 101 -3.63 -3.55 9.86
C LEU A 101 -2.76 -2.79 8.85
N ARG A 102 -1.43 -2.92 8.93
CA ARG A 102 -0.48 -2.36 7.97
C ARG A 102 -0.54 -3.07 6.62
N SER A 103 -0.75 -4.38 6.57
CA SER A 103 -0.90 -5.11 5.30
C SER A 103 -2.18 -4.76 4.55
N LEU A 104 -3.21 -4.32 5.28
CA LEU A 104 -4.44 -3.77 4.71
C LEU A 104 -4.26 -2.30 4.29
N ASP A 105 -3.11 -1.71 4.60
CA ASP A 105 -2.74 -0.36 4.25
C ASP A 105 -1.69 -0.35 3.14
N ASP A 106 -2.14 -0.17 1.90
CA ASP A 106 -1.23 0.17 0.82
C ASP A 106 -0.73 1.62 1.00
N THR A 107 0.57 1.83 0.83
CA THR A 107 1.13 3.17 0.72
C THR A 107 0.50 3.86 -0.48
N GLY A 108 -0.27 4.91 -0.22
CA GLY A 108 -0.89 5.73 -1.26
C GLY A 108 0.14 6.33 -2.21
N PRO A 109 -0.30 6.81 -3.38
CA PRO A 109 0.59 7.44 -4.34
C PRO A 109 1.29 8.66 -3.73
N GLU A 110 2.58 8.83 -4.04
CA GLU A 110 3.29 10.05 -3.70
C GLU A 110 2.74 11.20 -4.56
N PRO A 111 2.26 12.30 -3.96
CA PRO A 111 1.73 13.44 -4.71
C PRO A 111 2.79 14.06 -5.61
N ALA A 112 2.39 14.50 -6.81
CA ALA A 112 3.33 15.02 -7.81
C ALA A 112 3.83 16.43 -7.48
N GLY A 113 3.15 17.16 -6.59
CA GLY A 113 3.61 18.45 -6.09
C GLY A 113 3.32 19.65 -6.98
N ARG A 114 2.63 19.46 -8.11
CA ARG A 114 2.42 20.51 -9.13
C ARG A 114 1.11 21.29 -8.98
N SER A 115 0.08 20.64 -8.43
CA SER A 115 -1.27 21.17 -8.30
C SER A 115 -1.87 20.55 -7.05
N VAL A 116 -2.34 21.39 -6.11
CA VAL A 116 -3.02 20.91 -4.90
C VAL A 116 -4.24 20.09 -5.28
N ARG A 117 -5.03 20.58 -6.23
CA ARG A 117 -6.24 19.92 -6.71
C ARG A 117 -5.93 18.51 -7.21
N ASP A 118 -4.97 18.39 -8.13
CA ASP A 118 -4.69 17.10 -8.79
C ASP A 118 -4.07 16.09 -7.81
N ASP A 119 -3.25 16.57 -6.86
CA ASP A 119 -2.71 15.75 -5.79
C ASP A 119 -3.83 15.21 -4.89
N LEU A 120 -4.76 16.08 -4.44
CA LEU A 120 -5.92 15.66 -3.63
C LEU A 120 -6.82 14.67 -4.39
N VAL A 121 -7.09 14.90 -5.68
CA VAL A 121 -7.84 13.97 -6.53
C VAL A 121 -7.15 12.61 -6.59
N THR A 122 -5.84 12.60 -6.80
CA THR A 122 -5.05 11.36 -6.85
C THR A 122 -5.13 10.58 -5.55
N MET A 123 -5.03 11.26 -4.40
CA MET A 123 -5.15 10.62 -3.08
C MET A 123 -6.57 10.09 -2.81
N LEU A 124 -7.61 10.84 -3.18
CA LEU A 124 -9.00 10.39 -3.04
C LEU A 124 -9.35 9.24 -3.98
N GLU A 125 -8.81 9.24 -5.19
CA GLU A 125 -8.99 8.16 -6.15
C GLU A 125 -8.34 6.86 -5.66
N PHE A 126 -7.17 6.95 -5.02
CA PHE A 126 -6.56 5.81 -4.34
C PHE A 126 -7.49 5.27 -3.23
N LEU A 127 -8.04 6.15 -2.38
CA LEU A 127 -9.01 5.75 -1.35
C LEU A 127 -10.28 5.11 -1.95
N ARG A 128 -10.77 5.64 -3.07
CA ARG A 128 -11.93 5.12 -3.79
C ARG A 128 -11.69 3.69 -4.28
N ARG A 129 -10.57 3.45 -4.97
CA ARG A 129 -10.20 2.12 -5.48
C ARG A 129 -10.03 1.11 -4.35
N ARG A 130 -9.40 1.54 -3.25
CA ARG A 130 -9.29 0.72 -2.04
C ARG A 130 -10.66 0.36 -1.46
N GLY A 131 -11.59 1.32 -1.42
CA GLY A 131 -12.96 1.09 -0.98
C GLY A 131 -13.73 0.10 -1.88
N LEU A 132 -13.43 0.07 -3.18
CA LEU A 132 -14.01 -0.86 -4.16
C LEU A 132 -13.44 -2.28 -4.09
N ALA A 133 -12.26 -2.48 -3.51
CA ALA A 133 -11.68 -3.81 -3.31
C ALA A 133 -12.52 -4.59 -2.28
N LYS A 134 -13.63 -5.19 -2.71
CA LYS A 134 -14.72 -5.72 -1.86
C LYS A 134 -14.22 -6.57 -0.68
N ARG A 135 -13.27 -7.49 -0.93
CA ARG A 135 -12.67 -8.33 0.10
C ARG A 135 -11.90 -7.49 1.12
N SER A 136 -10.91 -6.72 0.68
CA SER A 136 -10.12 -5.83 1.56
C SER A 136 -10.97 -4.81 2.30
N SER A 137 -12.02 -4.27 1.66
CA SER A 137 -12.94 -3.28 2.23
C SER A 137 -13.83 -3.87 3.33
N ALA A 138 -14.40 -5.06 3.12
CA ALA A 138 -15.18 -5.77 4.13
C ALA A 138 -14.31 -6.19 5.32
N VAL A 139 -13.13 -6.75 5.05
CA VAL A 139 -12.20 -7.15 6.11
C VAL A 139 -11.68 -5.96 6.90
N LEU A 140 -11.30 -4.88 6.22
CA LEU A 140 -10.87 -3.65 6.88
C LEU A 140 -11.97 -3.09 7.79
N ARG A 141 -13.23 -3.08 7.33
CA ARG A 141 -14.39 -2.65 8.14
C ARG A 141 -14.55 -3.52 9.39
N THR A 142 -14.49 -4.84 9.23
CA THR A 142 -14.59 -5.81 10.33
C THR A 142 -13.45 -5.63 11.32
N VAL A 143 -12.20 -5.56 10.84
CA VAL A 143 -11.01 -5.39 11.68
C VAL A 143 -11.09 -4.07 12.44
N VAL A 144 -11.32 -2.95 11.75
CA VAL A 144 -11.39 -1.61 12.37
C VAL A 144 -12.46 -1.55 13.43
N THR A 145 -13.64 -2.15 13.19
CA THR A 145 -14.73 -2.20 14.19
C THR A 145 -14.32 -2.98 15.43
N GLN A 146 -13.61 -4.10 15.28
CA GLN A 146 -13.14 -4.88 16.42
C GLN A 146 -11.97 -4.23 17.16
N VAL A 147 -11.09 -3.53 16.44
CA VAL A 147 -9.95 -2.81 17.04
C VAL A 147 -10.41 -1.67 17.95
N GLN A 148 -11.53 -1.00 17.65
CA GLN A 148 -12.11 0.03 18.52
C GLN A 148 -12.42 -0.49 19.94
N SER A 149 -12.77 -1.77 20.07
CA SER A 149 -13.00 -2.43 21.36
C SER A 149 -11.70 -2.82 22.09
N HIS A 150 -10.53 -2.55 21.50
CA HIS A 150 -9.20 -2.87 22.04
C HIS A 150 -8.36 -1.58 22.18
N PRO A 151 -8.47 -0.83 23.29
CA PRO A 151 -7.92 0.54 23.39
C PRO A 151 -6.43 0.68 23.09
N LYS A 152 -5.61 -0.30 23.50
CA LYS A 152 -4.16 -0.30 23.21
C LYS A 152 -3.88 -0.43 21.71
N LEU A 153 -4.55 -1.39 21.06
CA LEU A 153 -4.41 -1.64 19.63
C LEU A 153 -4.97 -0.47 18.81
N TRP A 154 -6.08 0.12 19.24
CA TRP A 154 -6.66 1.32 18.62
C TRP A 154 -5.70 2.52 18.66
N LYS A 155 -5.08 2.75 19.83
CA LYS A 155 -4.08 3.81 20.01
C LYS A 155 -2.90 3.60 19.07
N GLU A 156 -2.32 2.40 19.07
CA GLU A 156 -1.12 2.12 18.27
C GLU A 156 -1.41 2.11 16.77
N TYR A 157 -2.61 1.67 16.36
CA TYR A 157 -3.10 1.84 15.00
C TYR A 157 -3.19 3.32 14.59
N HIS A 158 -3.71 4.18 15.47
CA HIS A 158 -3.77 5.61 15.22
C HIS A 158 -2.37 6.21 15.06
N GLU A 159 -1.51 5.97 16.04
CA GLU A 159 -0.17 6.55 16.10
C GLU A 159 0.72 6.12 14.93
N THR A 160 0.58 4.88 14.44
CA THR A 160 1.47 4.34 13.41
C THR A 160 0.89 4.35 12.00
N VAL A 161 -0.41 4.08 11.84
CA VAL A 161 -1.03 3.89 10.52
C VAL A 161 -1.84 5.13 10.13
N VAL A 162 -2.73 5.60 11.01
CA VAL A 162 -3.62 6.73 10.69
C VAL A 162 -2.83 8.03 10.58
N THR A 163 -1.90 8.29 11.49
CA THR A 163 -1.04 9.49 11.47
C THR A 163 -0.25 9.59 10.18
N ALA A 164 0.38 8.51 9.71
CA ALA A 164 1.17 8.52 8.48
C ALA A 164 0.34 8.92 7.25
N ARG A 165 -0.90 8.43 7.14
CA ARG A 165 -1.82 8.82 6.07
C ARG A 165 -2.25 10.29 6.17
N ARG A 166 -2.56 10.74 7.39
CA ARG A 166 -2.97 12.13 7.65
C ARG A 166 -1.84 13.09 7.27
N GLU A 167 -0.60 12.79 7.63
CA GLU A 167 0.54 13.64 7.30
C GLU A 167 0.78 13.80 5.79
N ALA A 168 0.53 12.75 4.98
CA ALA A 168 0.61 12.87 3.53
C ALA A 168 -0.40 13.90 2.98
N VAL A 169 -1.63 13.91 3.50
CA VAL A 169 -2.66 14.89 3.12
C VAL A 169 -2.30 16.27 3.66
N TYR A 170 -1.84 16.35 4.91
CA TYR A 170 -1.40 17.61 5.51
C TYR A 170 -0.24 18.24 4.75
N ALA A 171 0.69 17.46 4.22
CA ALA A 171 1.79 17.98 3.41
C ALA A 171 1.27 18.69 2.15
N VAL A 172 0.30 18.11 1.45
CA VAL A 172 -0.34 18.72 0.27
C VAL A 172 -1.09 19.99 0.66
N LEU A 173 -1.87 19.94 1.74
CA LEU A 173 -2.66 21.08 2.22
C LEU A 173 -1.78 22.25 2.69
N ARG A 174 -0.76 21.98 3.52
CA ARG A 174 0.19 23.00 3.99
C ARG A 174 0.93 23.65 2.83
N ARG A 175 1.30 22.88 1.80
CA ARG A 175 1.88 23.43 0.57
C ARG A 175 0.89 24.35 -0.14
N GLY A 176 -0.37 23.95 -0.26
CA GLY A 176 -1.43 24.76 -0.85
C GLY A 176 -1.73 26.05 -0.09
N MET A 177 -1.68 26.01 1.24
CA MET A 177 -1.78 27.21 2.08
C MET A 177 -0.58 28.14 1.84
N ALA A 178 0.64 27.60 1.78
CA ALA A 178 1.85 28.39 1.53
C ALA A 178 1.91 28.99 0.11
N SER A 179 1.34 28.32 -0.90
CA SER A 179 1.27 28.82 -2.28
C SER A 179 0.08 29.76 -2.54
N GLY A 180 -0.86 29.87 -1.59
CA GLY A 180 -2.11 30.62 -1.75
C GLY A 180 -3.17 29.92 -2.61
N GLU A 181 -2.98 28.64 -2.95
CA GLU A 181 -3.98 27.81 -3.62
C GLU A 181 -5.13 27.41 -2.66
N ILE A 182 -4.86 27.36 -1.36
CA ILE A 182 -5.83 27.08 -0.29
C ILE A 182 -5.80 28.24 0.70
N ARG A 183 -6.98 28.61 1.22
CA ARG A 183 -7.11 29.54 2.35
C ARG A 183 -6.34 29.05 3.59
N ASP A 184 -5.63 29.96 4.25
CA ASP A 184 -4.74 29.66 5.38
C ASP A 184 -5.34 30.00 6.76
N ASP A 185 -6.59 30.46 6.80
CA ASP A 185 -7.33 30.82 8.01
C ASP A 185 -8.13 29.64 8.63
N LEU A 186 -7.96 28.43 8.10
CA LEU A 186 -8.56 27.21 8.60
C LEU A 186 -7.51 26.24 9.13
N ASP A 187 -7.91 25.47 10.14
CA ASP A 187 -7.10 24.36 10.66
C ASP A 187 -6.89 23.29 9.57
N VAL A 188 -5.65 22.81 9.44
CA VAL A 188 -5.26 21.82 8.42
C VAL A 188 -5.94 20.47 8.63
N GLU A 189 -6.22 20.10 9.88
CA GLU A 189 -6.92 18.87 10.21
C GLU A 189 -8.38 18.95 9.76
N LEU A 190 -9.03 20.09 10.00
CA LEU A 190 -10.38 20.35 9.50
C LEU A 190 -10.43 20.29 7.97
N LEU A 191 -9.47 20.92 7.29
CA LEU A 191 -9.39 20.86 5.83
C LEU A 191 -9.25 19.42 5.33
N ALA A 192 -8.36 18.62 5.94
CA ALA A 192 -8.20 17.22 5.56
C ALA A 192 -9.47 16.41 5.77
N ASP A 193 -10.18 16.62 6.88
CA ASP A 193 -11.45 15.94 7.15
C ASP A 193 -12.51 16.31 6.09
N LEU A 194 -12.58 17.57 5.66
CA LEU A 194 -13.50 18.00 4.59
C LEU A 194 -13.26 17.28 3.26
N PHE A 195 -11.99 17.03 2.89
CA PHE A 195 -11.66 16.30 1.66
C PHE A 195 -11.81 14.78 1.81
N VAL A 196 -11.33 14.21 2.92
CA VAL A 196 -11.16 12.75 3.05
C VAL A 196 -12.40 12.06 3.63
N ALA A 197 -13.09 12.69 4.59
CA ALA A 197 -14.20 12.05 5.30
C ALA A 197 -15.38 11.67 4.40
N PRO A 198 -15.77 12.45 3.36
CA PRO A 198 -16.87 12.04 2.47
C PRO A 198 -16.59 10.72 1.73
N MET A 199 -15.35 10.51 1.27
CA MET A 199 -14.94 9.28 0.61
C MET A 199 -14.91 8.10 1.60
N LEU A 200 -14.29 8.29 2.77
CA LEU A 200 -14.24 7.26 3.81
C LEU A 200 -15.63 6.87 4.31
N SER A 201 -16.52 7.84 4.52
CA SER A 201 -17.90 7.63 4.95
C SER A 201 -18.66 6.75 3.95
N ARG A 202 -18.53 7.03 2.64
CA ARG A 202 -19.13 6.19 1.59
C ARG A 202 -18.55 4.77 1.59
N ALA A 203 -17.24 4.63 1.68
CA ALA A 203 -16.60 3.31 1.68
C ALA A 203 -16.94 2.47 2.94
N MET A 204 -17.10 3.11 4.10
CA MET A 204 -17.25 2.43 5.39
C MET A 204 -18.69 2.28 5.88
N LEU A 205 -19.57 3.25 5.59
CA LEU A 205 -20.91 3.31 6.19
C LEU A 205 -22.04 3.06 5.19
N HIS A 206 -21.76 3.07 3.89
CA HIS A 206 -22.79 3.03 2.85
C HIS A 206 -22.57 1.88 1.88
N GLU A 207 -23.08 0.69 2.21
CA GLU A 207 -23.02 -0.50 1.34
C GLU A 207 -23.63 -0.27 -0.07
N TRP A 208 -24.54 0.71 -0.19
CA TRP A 208 -25.32 0.98 -1.40
C TRP A 208 -24.93 2.25 -2.15
N LYS A 209 -24.04 3.09 -1.60
CA LYS A 209 -23.59 4.28 -2.34
C LYS A 209 -22.42 3.89 -3.21
N GLU A 210 -22.61 3.98 -4.52
CA GLU A 210 -21.54 3.73 -5.48
C GLU A 210 -20.36 4.67 -5.25
N LEU A 211 -19.16 4.09 -5.21
CA LEU A 211 -17.90 4.79 -5.33
C LEU A 211 -17.63 5.04 -6.82
N SER A 212 -18.51 5.83 -7.45
CA SER A 212 -18.50 6.08 -8.89
C SER A 212 -17.21 6.73 -9.37
N GLU A 213 -16.87 6.53 -10.65
CA GLU A 213 -15.83 7.33 -11.30
C GLU A 213 -16.18 8.83 -11.22
N GLY A 214 -15.17 9.70 -11.15
CA GLY A 214 -15.36 11.14 -11.01
C GLY A 214 -15.69 11.62 -9.58
N LEU A 215 -15.89 10.72 -8.62
CA LEU A 215 -16.27 11.10 -7.25
C LEU A 215 -15.15 11.86 -6.53
N ALA A 216 -13.89 11.53 -6.80
CA ALA A 216 -12.74 12.22 -6.21
C ALA A 216 -12.72 13.69 -6.64
N GLU A 217 -12.87 13.94 -7.93
CA GLU A 217 -12.95 15.26 -8.55
C GLU A 217 -14.12 16.05 -7.98
N GLN A 218 -15.32 15.46 -7.93
CA GLN A 218 -16.50 16.13 -7.37
C GLN A 218 -16.32 16.57 -5.92
N ILE A 219 -15.70 15.73 -5.08
CA ILE A 219 -15.43 16.10 -3.68
C ILE A 219 -14.41 17.23 -3.61
N VAL A 220 -13.29 17.11 -4.33
CA VAL A 220 -12.24 18.14 -4.32
C VAL A 220 -12.78 19.47 -4.82
N ASP A 221 -13.46 19.48 -5.96
CA ASP A 221 -13.99 20.70 -6.59
C ASP A 221 -15.04 21.36 -5.71
N ALA A 222 -15.97 20.59 -5.13
CA ALA A 222 -17.00 21.13 -4.25
C ALA A 222 -16.43 21.79 -2.99
N VAL A 223 -15.34 21.24 -2.44
CA VAL A 223 -14.66 21.82 -1.27
C VAL A 223 -13.85 23.06 -1.65
N LEU A 224 -13.12 23.02 -2.77
CA LEU A 224 -12.32 24.15 -3.24
C LEU A 224 -13.17 25.35 -3.69
N GLU A 225 -14.27 25.11 -4.40
CA GLU A 225 -15.17 26.16 -4.90
C GLU A 225 -16.20 26.61 -3.86
N GLY A 226 -16.44 25.77 -2.83
CA GLY A 226 -17.49 25.95 -1.85
C GLY A 226 -18.88 25.62 -2.38
N VAL A 227 -19.78 25.23 -1.48
CA VAL A 227 -21.14 24.72 -1.81
C VAL A 227 -22.22 25.82 -1.90
N ARG A 228 -21.84 27.09 -1.82
CA ARG A 228 -22.81 28.18 -1.97
C ARG A 228 -23.22 28.32 -3.44
N PRO A 229 -24.49 28.63 -3.75
CA PRO A 229 -24.90 28.93 -5.11
C PRO A 229 -24.03 30.05 -5.68
N ARG A 230 -23.44 29.84 -6.86
CA ARG A 230 -22.77 30.93 -7.59
C ARG A 230 -23.84 31.95 -7.98
N PRO A 231 -23.61 33.27 -7.81
CA PRO A 231 -24.52 34.27 -8.33
C PRO A 231 -24.76 33.99 -9.82
N ALA A 232 -26.02 33.93 -10.25
CA ALA A 232 -26.34 33.81 -11.66
C ALA A 232 -25.63 34.96 -12.39
N ALA A 233 -24.85 34.65 -13.43
CA ALA A 233 -24.24 35.67 -14.26
C ALA A 233 -25.37 36.60 -14.76
N PRO A 234 -25.23 37.94 -14.64
CA PRO A 234 -26.23 38.85 -15.19
C PRO A 234 -26.40 38.53 -16.68
N PRO A 235 -27.63 38.58 -17.23
CA PRO A 235 -27.84 38.33 -18.64
C PRO A 235 -26.95 39.28 -19.46
N ALA A 236 -26.28 38.72 -20.48
CA ALA A 236 -25.48 39.51 -21.41
C ALA A 236 -26.37 40.60 -22.06
N PRO A 237 -25.82 41.81 -22.30
CA PRO A 237 -26.57 42.92 -22.87
C PRO A 237 -27.07 42.64 -24.29
#